data_AF-A0A5N8XXT3-F1
#
_entry.id   AF-A0A5N8XXT3-F1
#
_cell.length_a   1.000
_cell.length_b   1.000
_cell.length_c   1.000
_cell.angle_alpha   90.00
_cell.angle_beta   90.00
_cell.angle_gamma   90.00
#
_symmetry.space_group_name_H-M   'P 1'
#
loop_
_entity.id
_entity.type
_entity.pdbx_description
1 polymer ?
#
loop_
_entity_poly.entity_id
_entity_poly.type
_entity_poly.pdbx_seq_one_letter_code
_entity_poly.pdbx_strand_id
1 'polypeptide(L)'
;MAVRATEAQPRPAEPSVTAQPRPAEGPVTVGPRPTQEPVAVRPRAAQESVVRRHELAAFLRHRREHITPEQVGLPRGRRRRTPGLRREEVAQLSAVGVTWYTWLEQARDIQVSVQVLDALARTLLLDFSEREHLFNLAGAVDPSPGKNCPSVTAAQRAVLEQLEPFPACLQNSRYDILAYNRTYGLLLCDLATVPPEDLNCMILAYTHEEWRSSIVHLEETTRLMAAKLRAAMAGHLADPAWKTLLKRLRTESAEFREAWDRHEVVGVRSKRKQFVNAHVGPLTLDHTDLWLSPNSGPRMVTYAPADEASRERLEKLHAIACREARGT
;
A
#
# COMPACT_ATOMS: atom_id res chain seq x y z
N MET A 1 53.31 -39.02 33.58
CA MET A 1 54.10 -39.15 32.32
C MET A 1 54.25 -37.75 31.77
N ALA A 2 55.42 -37.17 31.47
CA ALA A 2 56.71 -37.66 30.96
C ALA A 2 56.84 -37.57 29.42
N VAL A 3 57.58 -36.55 28.95
CA VAL A 3 58.52 -36.44 27.79
C VAL A 3 58.05 -36.98 26.41
N ARG A 4 58.23 -36.33 25.24
CA ARG A 4 59.36 -35.54 24.66
C ARG A 4 58.83 -34.51 23.64
N ALA A 5 59.48 -33.40 23.24
CA ALA A 5 60.84 -32.83 23.43
C ALA A 5 62.01 -33.35 22.55
N THR A 6 62.29 -32.61 21.45
CA THR A 6 63.56 -32.50 20.70
C THR A 6 63.49 -31.12 19.98
N GLU A 7 64.24 -30.06 20.32
CA GLU A 7 65.68 -29.77 20.06
C GLU A 7 66.00 -29.63 18.54
N ALA A 8 66.45 -28.48 18.01
CA ALA A 8 67.69 -27.69 18.26
C ALA A 8 68.94 -28.38 17.63
N GLN A 9 69.98 -27.74 17.07
CA GLN A 9 70.53 -26.36 17.06
C GLN A 9 71.52 -26.26 15.82
N PRO A 10 72.55 -25.37 15.67
CA PRO A 10 72.97 -24.11 16.30
C PRO A 10 73.30 -22.94 15.30
N ARG A 11 74.03 -21.89 15.78
CA ARG A 11 74.52 -20.70 15.04
C ARG A 11 75.99 -20.84 14.56
N PRO A 12 76.54 -19.88 13.78
CA PRO A 12 77.27 -18.69 14.30
C PRO A 12 76.78 -17.39 13.64
N ALA A 13 77.29 -16.16 13.84
CA ALA A 13 78.03 -15.38 14.84
C ALA A 13 78.43 -14.05 14.12
N GLU A 14 78.85 -13.00 14.83
CA GLU A 14 78.99 -11.62 14.28
C GLU A 14 80.33 -11.34 13.55
N PRO A 15 80.52 -10.13 12.96
CA PRO A 15 81.15 -9.07 13.76
C PRO A 15 80.54 -7.64 13.60
N SER A 16 80.86 -6.76 14.55
CA SER A 16 80.47 -5.34 14.59
C SER A 16 81.51 -4.39 13.96
N VAL A 17 81.10 -3.20 13.50
CA VAL A 17 81.89 -1.95 13.15
C VAL A 17 80.90 -0.99 12.44
N THR A 18 80.87 0.35 12.61
CA THR A 18 81.46 1.32 13.55
C THR A 18 80.56 2.57 13.58
N ALA A 19 80.55 3.33 14.69
CA ALA A 19 79.75 4.56 14.83
C ALA A 19 80.46 5.81 14.24
N GLN A 20 79.68 6.69 13.59
CA GLN A 20 80.04 8.09 13.27
C GLN A 20 78.80 9.01 13.39
N PRO A 21 78.97 10.35 13.51
CA PRO A 21 78.05 11.18 14.29
C PRO A 21 76.89 11.83 13.52
N ARG A 22 75.94 12.39 14.29
CA ARG A 22 74.80 13.19 13.81
C ARG A 22 75.27 14.53 13.19
N PRO A 23 74.71 14.96 12.04
CA PRO A 23 74.62 16.38 11.71
C PRO A 23 73.52 17.08 12.53
N ALA A 24 73.56 18.41 12.61
CA ALA A 24 72.67 19.20 13.46
C ALA A 24 71.26 19.42 12.86
N GLU A 25 70.31 19.77 13.73
CA GLU A 25 68.93 20.13 13.37
C GLU A 25 68.89 21.47 12.62
N GLY A 26 68.56 21.43 11.33
CA GLY A 26 68.11 22.62 10.60
C GLY A 26 66.61 22.87 10.86
N PRO A 27 66.14 24.13 10.92
CA PRO A 27 64.74 24.43 11.18
C PRO A 27 63.87 23.95 10.01
N VAL A 28 63.04 22.92 10.25
CA VAL A 28 62.08 22.43 9.26
C VAL A 28 60.95 23.45 9.12
N THR A 29 60.96 24.20 8.02
CA THR A 29 59.90 25.15 7.68
C THR A 29 58.55 24.43 7.59
N VAL A 30 57.65 24.70 8.54
CA VAL A 30 56.28 24.16 8.50
C VAL A 30 55.51 24.84 7.39
N GLY A 31 55.49 24.21 6.21
CA GLY A 31 54.58 24.58 5.13
C GLY A 31 53.12 24.48 5.60
N PRO A 32 52.21 25.34 5.10
CA PRO A 32 50.82 25.31 5.53
C PRO A 32 50.20 23.95 5.22
N ARG A 33 49.46 23.39 6.18
CA ARG A 33 48.60 22.22 5.91
C ARG A 33 47.71 22.53 4.71
N PRO A 34 47.47 21.58 3.78
CA PRO A 34 46.41 21.74 2.81
C PRO A 34 45.10 21.92 3.57
N THR A 35 44.40 23.02 3.31
CA THR A 35 43.06 23.27 3.86
C THR A 35 42.17 22.12 3.43
N GLN A 36 41.75 21.28 4.37
CA GLN A 36 40.68 20.33 4.10
C GLN A 36 39.40 21.14 3.90
N GLU A 37 38.97 21.25 2.66
CA GLU A 37 37.66 21.82 2.33
C GLU A 37 36.60 21.05 3.15
N PRO A 38 35.68 21.75 3.84
CA PRO A 38 34.67 21.08 4.63
C PRO A 38 33.78 20.27 3.68
N VAL A 39 33.84 18.94 3.80
CA VAL A 39 33.02 17.99 3.01
C VAL A 39 31.56 18.42 3.15
N ALA A 40 31.01 18.95 2.05
CA ALA A 40 29.75 19.66 2.07
C ALA A 40 28.60 18.71 2.42
N VAL A 41 28.22 18.68 3.70
CA VAL A 41 27.05 17.95 4.20
C VAL A 41 25.81 18.56 3.57
N ARG A 42 25.40 18.03 2.42
CA ARG A 42 24.11 18.37 1.81
C ARG A 42 23.02 18.19 2.86
N PRO A 43 22.18 19.21 3.12
CA PRO A 43 21.21 19.14 4.21
C PRO A 43 20.29 17.94 3.97
N ARG A 44 20.09 17.15 5.02
CA ARG A 44 19.35 15.87 4.97
C ARG A 44 18.00 15.97 4.24
N ALA A 45 17.26 17.07 4.46
CA ALA A 45 16.00 17.36 3.78
C ALA A 45 16.09 17.42 2.24
N ALA A 46 17.23 17.83 1.67
CA ALA A 46 17.47 17.85 0.23
C ALA A 46 17.75 16.44 -0.33
N GLN A 47 18.34 15.55 0.47
CA GLN A 47 18.46 14.14 0.09
C GLN A 47 17.09 13.45 0.18
N GLU A 48 16.31 13.74 1.21
CA GLU A 48 14.94 13.24 1.41
C GLU A 48 13.93 13.79 0.38
N SER A 49 14.20 14.93 -0.26
CA SER A 49 13.39 15.43 -1.40
C SER A 49 13.80 14.85 -2.75
N VAL A 50 15.06 14.40 -2.92
CA VAL A 50 15.49 13.62 -4.08
C VAL A 50 14.90 12.20 -4.01
N VAL A 51 14.97 11.53 -2.86
CA VAL A 51 14.41 10.17 -2.69
C VAL A 51 12.91 10.15 -3.01
N ARG A 52 12.12 11.06 -2.41
CA ARG A 52 10.67 11.15 -2.69
C ARG A 52 10.33 11.41 -4.16
N ARG A 53 11.13 12.19 -4.89
CA ARG A 53 10.94 12.38 -6.35
C ARG A 53 11.22 11.12 -7.15
N HIS A 54 12.22 10.33 -6.77
CA HIS A 54 12.49 9.04 -7.41
C HIS A 54 11.39 8.01 -7.11
N GLU A 55 10.84 8.00 -5.90
CA GLU A 55 9.68 7.17 -5.53
C GLU A 55 8.42 7.59 -6.29
N LEU A 56 8.13 8.90 -6.39
CA LEU A 56 7.02 9.45 -7.17
C LEU A 56 7.12 9.08 -8.66
N ALA A 57 8.31 9.21 -9.25
CA ALA A 57 8.58 8.83 -10.64
C ALA A 57 8.41 7.33 -10.89
N ALA A 58 8.77 6.48 -9.92
CA ALA A 58 8.58 5.04 -9.99
C ALA A 58 7.12 4.63 -9.84
N PHE A 59 6.39 5.22 -8.87
CA PHE A 59 4.97 4.98 -8.63
C PHE A 59 4.10 5.33 -9.84
N LEU A 60 4.27 6.54 -10.39
CA LEU A 60 3.52 7.01 -11.56
C LEU A 60 3.76 6.12 -12.79
N ARG A 61 5.01 5.68 -13.00
CA ARG A 61 5.39 4.75 -14.07
C ARG A 61 4.72 3.39 -13.89
N HIS A 62 4.80 2.82 -12.69
CA HIS A 62 4.18 1.53 -12.34
C HIS A 62 2.67 1.55 -12.59
N ARG A 63 1.97 2.60 -12.14
CA ARG A 63 0.53 2.77 -12.36
C ARG A 63 0.19 2.92 -13.84
N ARG A 64 0.90 3.79 -14.58
CA ARG A 64 0.69 3.97 -16.03
C ARG A 64 0.85 2.67 -16.80
N GLU A 65 1.80 1.82 -16.42
CA GLU A 65 2.12 0.59 -17.15
C GLU A 65 1.14 -0.57 -16.88
N HIS A 66 0.36 -0.51 -15.79
CA HIS A 66 -0.71 -1.46 -15.46
C HIS A 66 -2.08 -1.13 -16.07
N ILE A 67 -2.37 0.14 -16.35
CA ILE A 67 -3.69 0.59 -16.78
C ILE A 67 -3.82 0.46 -18.30
N THR A 68 -4.85 -0.26 -18.78
CA THR A 68 -5.10 -0.41 -20.21
C THR A 68 -5.82 0.81 -20.79
N PRO A 69 -5.63 1.12 -22.09
CA PRO A 69 -6.35 2.20 -22.76
C PRO A 69 -7.86 2.19 -22.54
N GLU A 70 -8.50 1.02 -22.61
CA GLU A 70 -9.97 0.92 -22.54
C GLU A 70 -10.53 1.25 -21.16
N GLN A 71 -9.75 1.06 -20.08
CA GLN A 71 -10.15 1.45 -18.72
C GLN A 71 -10.33 2.97 -18.58
N VAL A 72 -9.68 3.75 -19.44
CA VAL A 72 -9.80 5.22 -19.54
C VAL A 72 -10.49 5.65 -20.84
N GLY A 73 -11.25 4.75 -21.48
CA GLY A 73 -12.04 5.04 -22.69
C GLY A 73 -11.26 5.17 -24.00
N LEU A 74 -9.95 4.94 -23.99
CA LEU A 74 -9.10 5.01 -25.19
C LEU A 74 -9.07 3.67 -25.95
N PRO A 75 -8.99 3.68 -27.29
CA PRO A 75 -8.87 2.45 -28.07
C PRO A 75 -7.45 1.84 -27.96
N ARG A 76 -7.37 0.50 -27.95
CA ARG A 76 -6.08 -0.23 -28.00
C ARG A 76 -5.21 0.15 -29.21
N GLY A 77 -5.81 0.56 -30.33
CA GLY A 77 -5.09 0.86 -31.57
C GLY A 77 -4.40 -0.37 -32.19
N ARG A 78 -3.62 -0.16 -33.25
CA ARG A 78 -2.83 -1.23 -33.90
C ARG A 78 -1.37 -1.20 -33.44
N ARG A 79 -0.80 -2.38 -33.13
CA ARG A 79 0.61 -2.61 -32.74
C ARG A 79 1.13 -1.70 -31.60
N ARG A 80 0.68 -1.93 -30.36
CA ARG A 80 1.39 -1.44 -29.16
C ARG A 80 2.59 -2.33 -28.81
N ARG A 81 3.65 -1.74 -28.25
CA ARG A 81 4.76 -2.46 -27.58
C ARG A 81 4.59 -2.51 -26.05
N THR A 82 3.86 -1.56 -25.48
CA THR A 82 3.53 -1.47 -24.04
C THR A 82 2.06 -1.88 -23.86
N PRO A 83 1.71 -2.72 -22.88
CA PRO A 83 0.31 -3.12 -22.65
C PRO A 83 -0.52 -1.97 -22.08
N GLY A 84 0.05 -1.18 -21.16
CA GLY A 84 -0.61 -0.03 -20.55
C GLY A 84 -0.51 1.28 -21.34
N LEU A 85 -0.79 2.38 -20.66
CA LEU A 85 -0.83 3.74 -21.21
C LEU A 85 0.56 4.27 -21.59
N ARG A 86 0.57 5.15 -22.60
CA ARG A 86 1.73 5.95 -23.02
C ARG A 86 1.83 7.24 -22.22
N ARG A 87 3.02 7.86 -22.20
CA ARG A 87 3.23 9.22 -21.65
C ARG A 87 2.36 10.26 -22.35
N GLU A 88 2.20 10.13 -23.66
CA GLU A 88 1.31 10.93 -24.50
C GLU A 88 -0.14 10.88 -24.01
N GLU A 89 -0.64 9.68 -23.70
CA GLU A 89 -2.04 9.44 -23.32
C GLU A 89 -2.33 9.92 -21.89
N VAL A 90 -1.44 9.66 -20.93
CA VAL A 90 -1.58 10.20 -19.57
C VAL A 90 -1.50 11.73 -19.59
N ALA A 91 -0.58 12.31 -20.35
CA ALA A 91 -0.45 13.76 -20.46
C ALA A 91 -1.72 14.40 -21.06
N GLN A 92 -2.27 13.80 -22.13
CA GLN A 92 -3.55 14.24 -22.72
C GLN A 92 -4.72 14.15 -21.73
N LEU A 93 -4.90 13.01 -21.06
CA LEU A 93 -6.01 12.77 -20.14
C LEU A 93 -5.94 13.61 -18.86
N SER A 94 -4.73 13.93 -18.39
CA SER A 94 -4.51 14.81 -17.23
C SER A 94 -4.30 16.30 -17.61
N ALA A 95 -4.46 16.66 -18.89
CA ALA A 95 -4.32 18.00 -19.43
C ALA A 95 -2.95 18.69 -19.15
N VAL A 96 -1.85 17.92 -19.20
CA VAL A 96 -0.47 18.43 -19.05
C VAL A 96 0.37 18.21 -20.31
N GLY A 97 1.49 18.91 -20.43
CA GLY A 97 2.42 18.73 -21.54
C GLY A 97 3.16 17.39 -21.47
N VAL A 98 3.29 16.68 -22.61
CA VAL A 98 3.98 15.37 -22.71
C VAL A 98 5.43 15.45 -22.19
N THR A 99 6.14 16.54 -22.51
CA THR A 99 7.50 16.81 -22.02
C THR A 99 7.55 16.97 -20.51
N TRP A 100 6.56 17.65 -19.92
CA TRP A 100 6.47 17.87 -18.46
C TRP A 100 6.20 16.55 -17.72
N TYR A 101 5.25 15.73 -18.20
CA TYR A 101 5.01 14.40 -17.61
C TYR A 101 6.21 13.46 -17.79
N THR A 102 6.96 13.60 -18.89
CA THR A 102 8.23 12.88 -19.09
C THR A 102 9.31 13.33 -18.11
N TRP A 103 9.35 14.61 -17.71
CA TRP A 103 10.26 15.09 -16.66
C TRP A 103 9.86 14.59 -15.27
N LEU A 104 8.56 14.47 -14.99
CA LEU A 104 8.03 13.88 -13.76
C LEU A 104 8.45 12.41 -13.62
N GLU A 105 8.26 11.59 -14.65
CA GLU A 105 8.76 10.20 -14.68
C GLU A 105 10.30 10.07 -14.71
N GLN A 106 11.04 11.17 -14.89
CA GLN A 106 12.50 11.24 -14.79
C GLN A 106 12.99 11.73 -13.42
N ALA A 107 12.10 11.95 -12.44
CA ALA A 107 12.43 12.50 -11.11
C ALA A 107 13.13 13.88 -11.13
N ARG A 108 12.95 14.66 -12.22
CA ARG A 108 13.55 16.00 -12.34
C ARG A 108 13.05 16.93 -11.23
N ASP A 109 13.83 17.97 -10.94
CA ASP A 109 13.41 19.05 -10.05
C ASP A 109 12.37 19.92 -10.76
N ILE A 110 11.09 19.57 -10.56
CA ILE A 110 9.93 20.32 -11.08
C ILE A 110 8.88 20.45 -9.97
N GLN A 111 8.22 21.60 -9.93
CA GLN A 111 7.06 21.79 -9.06
C GLN A 111 5.84 21.10 -9.68
N VAL A 112 5.05 20.43 -8.83
CA VAL A 112 3.80 19.77 -9.21
C VAL A 112 2.66 20.41 -8.41
N SER A 113 1.64 20.93 -9.10
CA SER A 113 0.49 21.53 -8.41
C SER A 113 -0.51 20.47 -7.95
N VAL A 114 -1.23 20.78 -6.87
CA VAL A 114 -2.34 19.97 -6.34
C VAL A 114 -3.37 19.59 -7.42
N GLN A 115 -3.67 20.52 -8.34
CA GLN A 115 -4.58 20.27 -9.46
C GLN A 115 -4.06 19.19 -10.43
N VAL A 116 -2.74 19.14 -10.66
CA VAL A 116 -2.11 18.11 -11.51
C VAL A 116 -2.05 16.77 -10.79
N LEU A 117 -1.82 16.75 -9.46
CA LEU A 117 -1.91 15.52 -8.68
C LEU A 117 -3.32 14.91 -8.74
N ASP A 118 -4.37 15.73 -8.59
CA ASP A 118 -5.75 15.27 -8.75
C ASP A 118 -6.06 14.76 -10.17
N ALA A 119 -5.63 15.49 -11.20
CA ALA A 119 -5.81 15.09 -12.59
C ALA A 119 -5.09 13.77 -12.91
N LEU A 120 -3.88 13.57 -12.38
CA LEU A 120 -3.14 12.31 -12.47
C LEU A 120 -3.81 11.20 -11.67
N ALA A 121 -4.33 11.46 -10.47
CA ALA A 121 -5.03 10.46 -9.66
C ALA A 121 -6.28 9.92 -10.36
N ARG A 122 -7.07 10.81 -11.00
CA ARG A 122 -8.22 10.42 -11.82
C ARG A 122 -7.81 9.71 -13.11
N THR A 123 -6.80 10.22 -13.82
CA THR A 123 -6.28 9.61 -15.06
C THR A 123 -5.69 8.22 -14.83
N LEU A 124 -5.02 8.02 -13.70
CA LEU A 124 -4.38 6.76 -13.33
C LEU A 124 -5.28 5.87 -12.46
N LEU A 125 -6.59 6.17 -12.39
CA LEU A 125 -7.61 5.36 -11.70
C LEU A 125 -7.14 4.90 -10.30
N LEU A 126 -6.50 5.79 -9.54
CA LEU A 126 -5.89 5.47 -8.25
C LEU A 126 -6.97 5.18 -7.20
N ASP A 127 -6.80 4.13 -6.40
CA ASP A 127 -7.65 3.95 -5.21
C ASP A 127 -7.27 4.91 -4.07
N PHE A 128 -8.02 4.88 -2.96
CA PHE A 128 -7.87 5.85 -1.87
C PHE A 128 -6.44 5.88 -1.31
N SER A 129 -5.85 4.73 -1.00
CA SER A 129 -4.50 4.63 -0.46
C SER A 129 -3.42 4.88 -1.53
N GLU A 130 -3.68 4.63 -2.82
CA GLU A 130 -2.81 5.07 -3.91
C GLU A 130 -2.82 6.60 -4.11
N ARG A 131 -3.97 7.24 -3.94
CA ARG A 131 -4.11 8.71 -3.99
C ARG A 131 -3.43 9.35 -2.78
N GLU A 132 -3.66 8.85 -1.58
CA GLU A 132 -2.99 9.29 -0.35
C GLU A 132 -1.46 9.18 -0.50
N HIS A 133 -0.97 8.04 -1.02
CA HIS A 133 0.45 7.85 -1.30
C HIS A 133 1.01 8.82 -2.36
N LEU A 134 0.26 9.13 -3.43
CA LEU A 134 0.64 10.13 -4.43
C LEU A 134 0.86 11.52 -3.80
N PHE A 135 -0.10 11.97 -2.98
CA PHE A 135 -0.03 13.28 -2.30
C PHE A 135 1.10 13.33 -1.26
N ASN A 136 1.28 12.28 -0.47
CA ASN A 136 2.39 12.14 0.48
C ASN A 136 3.78 12.18 -0.20
N LEU A 137 3.96 11.46 -1.32
CA LEU A 137 5.20 11.49 -2.09
C LEU A 137 5.48 12.87 -2.70
N ALA A 138 4.44 13.57 -3.18
CA ALA A 138 4.56 14.93 -3.67
C ALA A 138 4.78 15.97 -2.55
N GLY A 139 4.53 15.62 -1.28
CA GLY A 139 4.59 16.54 -0.15
C GLY A 139 3.47 17.57 -0.14
N ALA A 140 2.29 17.21 -0.66
CA ALA A 140 1.13 18.07 -0.81
C ALA A 140 -0.09 17.51 -0.07
N VAL A 141 -1.03 18.37 0.33
CA VAL A 141 -2.30 17.97 0.95
C VAL A 141 -3.33 17.63 -0.15
N ASP A 142 -4.08 16.54 0.02
CA ASP A 142 -5.19 16.19 -0.86
C ASP A 142 -6.38 17.17 -0.66
N PRO A 143 -6.86 17.85 -1.72
CA PRO A 143 -8.00 18.76 -1.63
C PRO A 143 -9.36 18.04 -1.55
N SER A 144 -9.41 16.72 -1.73
CA SER A 144 -10.64 15.92 -1.73
C SER A 144 -10.40 14.45 -1.39
N PRO A 145 -9.89 14.14 -0.17
CA PRO A 145 -9.81 12.77 0.32
C PRO A 145 -11.19 12.11 0.31
N GLY A 146 -11.25 10.82 -0.03
CA GLY A 146 -12.47 10.00 -0.04
C GLY A 146 -13.54 10.31 -1.08
N LYS A 147 -13.50 11.45 -1.77
CA LYS A 147 -14.59 11.90 -2.66
C LYS A 147 -14.60 11.18 -4.01
N ASN A 148 -15.13 9.95 -3.97
CA ASN A 148 -15.26 8.96 -5.06
C ASN A 148 -13.94 8.32 -5.49
N CYS A 149 -13.80 7.01 -5.26
CA CYS A 149 -12.75 6.18 -5.84
C CYS A 149 -12.87 6.15 -7.38
N PRO A 150 -11.93 6.73 -8.16
CA PRO A 150 -12.02 6.78 -9.62
C PRO A 150 -11.92 5.42 -10.30
N SER A 151 -11.36 4.40 -9.62
CA SER A 151 -11.27 3.02 -10.10
C SER A 151 -12.62 2.29 -10.18
N VAL A 152 -13.71 2.89 -9.67
CA VAL A 152 -15.05 2.30 -9.64
C VAL A 152 -15.97 3.00 -10.63
N THR A 153 -16.43 2.27 -11.65
CA THR A 153 -17.28 2.81 -12.71
C THR A 153 -18.73 3.01 -12.27
N ALA A 154 -19.46 3.89 -12.95
CA ALA A 154 -20.89 4.11 -12.68
C ALA A 154 -21.72 2.82 -12.82
N ALA A 155 -21.41 1.96 -13.79
CA ALA A 155 -22.06 0.66 -13.96
C ALA A 155 -21.81 -0.29 -12.77
N GLN A 156 -20.62 -0.25 -12.17
CA GLN A 156 -20.32 -1.04 -10.96
C GLN A 156 -21.07 -0.53 -9.74
N ARG A 157 -21.30 0.79 -9.62
CA ARG A 157 -22.14 1.38 -8.55
C ARG A 157 -23.61 0.98 -8.71
N ALA A 158 -24.16 1.09 -9.92
CA ALA A 158 -25.53 0.63 -10.21
C ALA A 158 -25.74 -0.87 -9.91
N VAL A 159 -24.71 -1.72 -10.11
CA VAL A 159 -24.78 -3.14 -9.72
C VAL A 159 -24.75 -3.33 -8.19
N LEU A 160 -23.98 -2.55 -7.44
CA LEU A 160 -24.01 -2.57 -5.96
C LEU A 160 -25.38 -2.16 -5.40
N GLU A 161 -25.97 -1.11 -5.97
CA GLU A 161 -27.30 -0.59 -5.60
C GLU A 161 -28.39 -1.64 -5.88
N GLN A 162 -28.35 -2.29 -7.04
CA GLN A 162 -29.30 -3.35 -7.44
C GLN A 162 -29.12 -4.68 -6.69
N LEU A 163 -28.16 -4.78 -5.76
CA LEU A 163 -28.04 -5.91 -4.83
C LEU A 163 -28.70 -5.63 -3.47
N GLU A 164 -29.15 -4.40 -3.19
CA GLU A 164 -29.92 -4.09 -1.98
C GLU A 164 -31.24 -4.92 -1.94
N PRO A 165 -31.62 -5.51 -0.80
CA PRO A 165 -31.11 -5.27 0.55
C PRO A 165 -29.84 -6.05 0.93
N PHE A 166 -29.31 -6.94 0.10
CA PHE A 166 -28.16 -7.77 0.48
C PHE A 166 -26.84 -6.96 0.52
N PRO A 167 -26.04 -7.06 1.59
CA PRO A 167 -24.76 -6.35 1.69
C PRO A 167 -23.79 -6.72 0.56
N ALA A 168 -23.30 -5.70 -0.14
CA ALA A 168 -22.28 -5.83 -1.17
C ALA A 168 -21.25 -4.70 -1.13
N CYS A 169 -19.99 -5.03 -1.41
CA CYS A 169 -18.91 -4.05 -1.58
C CYS A 169 -17.95 -4.43 -2.72
N LEU A 170 -17.21 -3.44 -3.22
CA LEU A 170 -16.10 -3.62 -4.14
C LEU A 170 -14.78 -3.50 -3.36
N GLN A 171 -13.91 -4.48 -3.51
CA GLN A 171 -12.66 -4.57 -2.78
C GLN A 171 -11.49 -4.89 -3.71
N ASN A 172 -10.36 -4.20 -3.54
CA ASN A 172 -9.12 -4.52 -4.28
C ASN A 172 -8.39 -5.75 -3.66
N SER A 173 -7.20 -6.06 -4.14
CA SER A 173 -6.37 -7.15 -3.60
C SER A 173 -5.72 -6.85 -2.23
N ARG A 174 -5.66 -5.57 -1.83
CA ARG A 174 -5.15 -5.07 -0.55
C ARG A 174 -6.20 -4.97 0.57
N TYR A 175 -7.44 -5.36 0.30
CA TYR A 175 -8.62 -5.23 1.18
C TYR A 175 -9.21 -3.81 1.31
N ASP A 176 -8.76 -2.83 0.53
CA ASP A 176 -9.37 -1.49 0.49
C ASP A 176 -10.78 -1.55 -0.12
N ILE A 177 -11.74 -0.89 0.53
CA ILE A 177 -13.16 -0.84 0.17
C ILE A 177 -13.36 0.34 -0.79
N LEU A 178 -13.53 0.05 -2.08
CA LEU A 178 -13.56 1.06 -3.15
C LEU A 178 -14.96 1.70 -3.32
N ALA A 179 -16.00 0.93 -3.00
CA ALA A 179 -17.40 1.34 -2.91
C ALA A 179 -18.19 0.26 -2.14
N TYR A 180 -19.34 0.63 -1.59
CA TYR A 180 -20.26 -0.28 -0.91
C TYR A 180 -21.72 0.15 -1.11
N ASN A 181 -22.67 -0.77 -0.95
CA ASN A 181 -24.10 -0.45 -0.87
C ASN A 181 -24.51 -0.14 0.57
N ARG A 182 -25.68 0.47 0.77
CA ARG A 182 -26.13 1.02 2.06
C ARG A 182 -26.17 -0.05 3.15
N THR A 183 -26.65 -1.25 2.84
CA THR A 183 -26.73 -2.34 3.84
C THR A 183 -25.34 -2.86 4.23
N TYR A 184 -24.36 -2.84 3.33
CA TYR A 184 -22.97 -3.11 3.71
C TYR A 184 -22.37 -1.98 4.55
N GLY A 185 -22.77 -0.74 4.27
CA GLY A 185 -22.38 0.46 5.02
C GLY A 185 -22.66 0.40 6.52
N LEU A 186 -23.63 -0.41 6.95
CA LEU A 186 -23.98 -0.65 8.36
C LEU A 186 -23.79 -2.11 8.82
N LEU A 187 -23.14 -2.99 8.03
CA LEU A 187 -23.14 -4.43 8.33
C LEU A 187 -22.27 -4.79 9.55
N LEU A 188 -21.09 -4.19 9.66
CA LEU A 188 -20.08 -4.49 10.68
C LEU A 188 -19.78 -3.32 11.63
N CYS A 189 -19.86 -2.10 11.12
CA CYS A 189 -19.86 -0.81 11.80
C CYS A 189 -20.47 0.22 10.84
N ASP A 190 -20.67 1.47 11.25
CA ASP A 190 -21.04 2.56 10.33
C ASP A 190 -19.84 3.05 9.51
N LEU A 191 -19.72 2.57 8.26
CA LEU A 191 -18.69 2.95 7.31
C LEU A 191 -18.78 4.40 6.80
N ALA A 192 -19.84 5.15 7.11
CA ALA A 192 -19.90 6.60 6.84
C ALA A 192 -19.10 7.42 7.87
N THR A 193 -18.82 6.85 9.06
CA THR A 193 -17.98 7.50 10.09
C THR A 193 -16.49 7.20 9.94
N VAL A 194 -16.13 6.15 9.20
CA VAL A 194 -14.74 5.69 9.02
C VAL A 194 -13.97 6.63 8.06
N PRO A 195 -12.76 7.10 8.43
CA PRO A 195 -11.92 7.90 7.53
C PRO A 195 -11.63 7.18 6.20
N PRO A 196 -11.58 7.87 5.05
CA PRO A 196 -11.33 7.24 3.75
C PRO A 196 -10.03 6.43 3.64
N GLU A 197 -8.99 6.84 4.36
CA GLU A 197 -7.71 6.16 4.55
C GLU A 197 -7.79 4.87 5.39
N ASP A 198 -8.88 4.71 6.14
CA ASP A 198 -9.16 3.58 7.05
C ASP A 198 -10.23 2.63 6.48
N LEU A 199 -10.82 2.94 5.31
CA LEU A 199 -11.76 2.08 4.57
C LEU A 199 -11.07 0.84 3.98
N ASN A 200 -10.49 0.00 4.83
CA ASN A 200 -9.84 -1.25 4.47
C ASN A 200 -10.24 -2.33 5.49
N CYS A 201 -10.84 -3.43 5.02
CA CYS A 201 -11.33 -4.49 5.90
C CYS A 201 -10.23 -5.14 6.77
N MET A 202 -8.97 -5.12 6.32
CA MET A 202 -7.84 -5.62 7.11
C MET A 202 -7.53 -4.68 8.28
N ILE A 203 -7.54 -3.37 8.04
CA ILE A 203 -7.31 -2.36 9.09
C ILE A 203 -8.45 -2.48 10.12
N LEU A 204 -9.69 -2.36 9.68
CA LEU A 204 -10.87 -2.40 10.56
C LEU A 204 -10.98 -3.70 11.38
N ALA A 205 -10.64 -4.87 10.78
CA ALA A 205 -10.62 -6.15 11.51
C ALA A 205 -9.55 -6.23 12.62
N TYR A 206 -8.54 -5.36 12.61
CA TYR A 206 -7.45 -5.35 13.58
C TYR A 206 -7.41 -4.12 14.49
N THR A 207 -8.10 -3.02 14.14
CA THR A 207 -8.06 -1.75 14.89
C THR A 207 -9.43 -1.21 15.33
N HIS A 208 -10.53 -1.51 14.63
CA HIS A 208 -11.84 -0.89 14.89
C HIS A 208 -12.71 -1.76 15.81
N GLU A 209 -13.13 -1.23 16.96
CA GLU A 209 -13.80 -2.01 18.01
C GLU A 209 -15.15 -2.60 17.56
N GLU A 210 -16.03 -1.78 16.97
CA GLU A 210 -17.36 -2.25 16.51
C GLU A 210 -17.26 -3.32 15.40
N TRP A 211 -16.42 -3.08 14.38
CA TRP A 211 -16.14 -4.06 13.33
C TRP A 211 -15.58 -5.38 13.89
N ARG A 212 -14.81 -5.34 14.98
CA ARG A 212 -14.31 -6.54 15.66
C ARG A 212 -15.38 -7.23 16.47
N SER A 213 -16.23 -6.49 17.20
CA SER A 213 -17.31 -7.05 18.02
C SER A 213 -18.42 -7.70 17.19
N SER A 214 -18.64 -7.23 15.95
CA SER A 214 -19.64 -7.79 15.05
C SER A 214 -19.23 -9.11 14.37
N ILE A 215 -17.99 -9.60 14.49
CA ILE A 215 -17.52 -10.86 13.88
C ILE A 215 -17.48 -12.00 14.91
N VAL A 216 -18.42 -12.96 14.82
CA VAL A 216 -18.57 -14.08 15.78
C VAL A 216 -17.33 -14.98 15.86
N HIS A 217 -16.64 -15.19 14.74
CA HIS A 217 -15.40 -15.97 14.66
C HIS A 217 -14.21 -15.05 14.32
N LEU A 218 -13.99 -14.02 15.14
CA LEU A 218 -12.99 -12.98 14.91
C LEU A 218 -11.59 -13.57 14.73
N GLU A 219 -11.08 -14.31 15.72
CA GLU A 219 -9.69 -14.82 15.73
C GLU A 219 -9.38 -15.77 14.54
N GLU A 220 -10.34 -16.62 14.15
CA GLU A 220 -10.20 -17.45 12.94
C GLU A 220 -10.17 -16.58 11.68
N THR A 221 -11.02 -15.55 11.63
CA THR A 221 -11.16 -14.66 10.47
C THR A 221 -9.93 -13.75 10.32
N THR A 222 -9.38 -13.21 11.41
CA THR A 222 -8.18 -12.36 11.39
C THR A 222 -6.95 -13.16 10.96
N ARG A 223 -6.69 -14.33 11.55
CA ARG A 223 -5.61 -15.25 11.11
C ARG A 223 -5.70 -15.59 9.62
N LEU A 224 -6.87 -16.00 9.14
CA LEU A 224 -7.08 -16.34 7.72
C LEU A 224 -6.92 -15.13 6.79
N MET A 225 -7.26 -13.91 7.25
CA MET A 225 -7.04 -12.68 6.50
C MET A 225 -5.55 -12.33 6.41
N ALA A 226 -4.80 -12.37 7.52
CA ALA A 226 -3.36 -12.17 7.51
C ALA A 226 -2.63 -13.19 6.60
N ALA A 227 -3.03 -14.46 6.65
CA ALA A 227 -2.49 -15.50 5.78
C ALA A 227 -2.74 -15.24 4.29
N LYS A 228 -3.95 -14.78 3.93
CA LYS A 228 -4.29 -14.38 2.54
C LYS A 228 -3.53 -13.14 2.08
N LEU A 229 -3.39 -12.13 2.94
CA LEU A 229 -2.61 -10.92 2.64
C LEU A 229 -1.14 -11.28 2.37
N ARG A 230 -0.55 -12.17 3.18
CA ARG A 230 0.83 -12.67 3.00
C ARG A 230 1.00 -13.39 1.65
N ALA A 231 0.05 -14.25 1.28
CA ALA A 231 0.08 -14.96 0.01
C ALA A 231 -0.04 -14.02 -1.21
N ALA A 232 -0.93 -13.02 -1.13
CA ALA A 232 -1.10 -12.04 -2.20
C ALA A 232 0.10 -11.08 -2.33
N MET A 233 0.70 -10.66 -1.21
CA MET A 233 1.83 -9.73 -1.19
C MET A 233 3.07 -10.25 -1.94
N ALA A 234 3.23 -11.58 -2.09
CA ALA A 234 4.29 -12.17 -2.89
C ALA A 234 4.30 -11.71 -4.36
N GLY A 235 3.12 -11.40 -4.94
CA GLY A 235 3.01 -10.82 -6.28
C GLY A 235 3.26 -9.31 -6.35
N HIS A 236 3.35 -8.63 -5.21
CA HIS A 236 3.36 -7.17 -5.09
C HIS A 236 4.55 -6.62 -4.28
N LEU A 237 5.65 -7.39 -4.16
CA LEU A 237 6.85 -7.00 -3.40
C LEU A 237 7.54 -5.70 -3.87
N ALA A 238 7.29 -5.26 -5.10
CA ALA A 238 7.76 -3.97 -5.61
C ALA A 238 6.87 -2.79 -5.14
N ASP A 239 5.58 -3.04 -4.93
CA ASP A 239 4.52 -2.03 -4.79
C ASP A 239 4.63 -1.25 -3.46
N PRO A 240 4.72 0.09 -3.50
CA PRO A 240 4.75 0.91 -2.28
C PRO A 240 3.48 0.81 -1.43
N ALA A 241 2.28 0.71 -2.03
CA ALA A 241 1.02 0.73 -1.29
C ALA A 241 0.86 -0.53 -0.42
N TRP A 242 1.32 -1.68 -0.92
CA TRP A 242 1.41 -2.92 -0.15
C TRP A 242 2.39 -2.83 1.03
N LYS A 243 3.53 -2.14 0.85
CA LYS A 243 4.53 -1.93 1.91
C LYS A 243 4.00 -0.99 2.99
N THR A 244 3.32 0.09 2.61
CA THR A 244 2.66 1.02 3.53
C THR A 244 1.60 0.30 4.37
N LEU A 245 0.72 -0.48 3.73
CA LEU A 245 -0.30 -1.28 4.44
C LEU A 245 0.32 -2.28 5.42
N LEU A 246 1.33 -3.06 5.00
CA LEU A 246 2.00 -4.00 5.91
C LEU A 246 2.66 -3.29 7.09
N LYS A 247 3.37 -2.17 6.83
CA LYS A 247 4.00 -1.37 7.88
C LYS A 247 2.96 -0.86 8.87
N ARG A 248 1.86 -0.30 8.38
CA ARG A 248 0.75 0.23 9.18
C ARG A 248 0.17 -0.84 10.10
N LEU A 249 -0.26 -1.97 9.54
CA LEU A 249 -0.84 -3.09 10.29
C LEU A 249 0.13 -3.65 11.35
N ARG A 250 1.44 -3.76 11.06
CA ARG A 250 2.44 -4.20 12.04
C ARG A 250 2.70 -3.17 13.14
N THR A 251 2.54 -1.88 12.87
CA THR A 251 2.67 -0.82 13.89
C THR A 251 1.43 -0.76 14.78
N GLU A 252 0.24 -0.78 14.20
CA GLU A 252 -1.03 -0.53 14.90
C GLU A 252 -1.57 -1.75 15.65
N SER A 253 -1.28 -2.98 15.22
CA SER A 253 -1.81 -4.19 15.87
C SER A 253 -0.72 -5.20 16.26
N ALA A 254 -0.73 -5.59 17.53
CA ALA A 254 0.08 -6.69 18.04
C ALA A 254 -0.46 -8.06 17.58
N GLU A 255 -1.79 -8.22 17.54
CA GLU A 255 -2.46 -9.42 17.03
C GLU A 255 -2.12 -9.65 15.55
N PHE A 256 -2.09 -8.59 14.74
CA PHE A 256 -1.64 -8.69 13.35
C PHE A 256 -0.19 -9.13 13.24
N ARG A 257 0.74 -8.55 14.04
CA ARG A 257 2.15 -8.97 14.02
C ARG A 257 2.30 -10.45 14.29
N GLU A 258 1.63 -10.95 15.33
CA GLU A 258 1.70 -12.37 15.68
C GLU A 258 1.13 -13.26 14.57
N ALA A 259 -0.10 -12.99 14.10
CA ALA A 259 -0.73 -13.72 13.01
C ALA A 259 0.08 -13.66 11.70
N TRP A 260 0.77 -12.54 11.44
CA TRP A 260 1.67 -12.37 10.31
C TRP A 260 2.93 -13.24 10.44
N ASP A 261 3.60 -13.22 11.60
CA ASP A 261 4.87 -13.90 11.83
C ASP A 261 4.72 -15.43 12.05
N ARG A 262 3.52 -15.94 12.40
CA ARG A 262 3.23 -17.39 12.46
C ARG A 262 3.26 -18.13 11.11
N HIS A 263 3.27 -17.43 9.98
CA HIS A 263 3.35 -18.01 8.63
C HIS A 263 2.28 -19.07 8.26
N GLU A 264 1.12 -19.05 8.92
CA GLU A 264 0.01 -20.00 8.70
C GLU A 264 -0.42 -20.08 7.22
N VAL A 265 -0.66 -21.31 6.73
CA VAL A 265 -1.10 -21.63 5.37
C VAL A 265 -2.63 -21.69 5.29
N VAL A 266 -3.22 -21.13 4.23
CA VAL A 266 -4.67 -20.95 4.11
C VAL A 266 -5.41 -22.30 3.93
N GLY A 267 -6.22 -22.67 4.92
CA GLY A 267 -7.16 -23.79 4.83
C GLY A 267 -8.43 -23.48 4.02
N VAL A 268 -9.23 -24.50 3.74
CA VAL A 268 -10.52 -24.36 3.03
C VAL A 268 -11.55 -23.68 3.94
N ARG A 269 -11.71 -22.35 3.81
CA ARG A 269 -12.71 -21.55 4.54
C ARG A 269 -14.15 -21.96 4.17
N SER A 270 -15.01 -22.07 5.18
CA SER A 270 -16.48 -22.05 4.99
C SER A 270 -16.94 -20.71 4.39
N LYS A 271 -17.76 -20.75 3.34
CA LYS A 271 -18.37 -19.53 2.77
C LYS A 271 -19.36 -18.87 3.73
N ARG A 272 -19.92 -19.62 4.67
CA ARG A 272 -20.81 -19.09 5.70
C ARG A 272 -20.04 -18.22 6.69
N LYS A 273 -20.61 -17.06 7.02
CA LYS A 273 -20.14 -16.14 8.06
C LYS A 273 -21.28 -15.86 9.02
N GLN A 274 -20.94 -15.67 10.28
CA GLN A 274 -21.85 -15.26 11.33
C GLN A 274 -21.42 -13.89 11.85
N PHE A 275 -22.38 -12.98 11.95
CA PHE A 275 -22.19 -11.63 12.45
C PHE A 275 -23.18 -11.32 13.57
N VAL A 276 -22.83 -10.37 14.44
CA VAL A 276 -23.76 -9.73 15.38
C VAL A 276 -23.83 -8.25 14.99
N ASN A 277 -24.88 -7.87 14.29
CA ASN A 277 -25.08 -6.49 13.87
C ASN A 277 -25.67 -5.64 15.00
N ALA A 278 -25.16 -4.42 15.19
CA ALA A 278 -25.59 -3.51 16.26
C ALA A 278 -27.11 -3.17 16.22
N HIS A 279 -27.71 -3.11 15.02
CA HIS A 279 -29.11 -2.70 14.85
C HIS A 279 -30.09 -3.88 14.75
N VAL A 280 -29.69 -5.01 14.14
CA VAL A 280 -30.59 -6.14 13.84
C VAL A 280 -30.20 -7.47 14.48
N GLY A 281 -29.08 -7.52 15.21
CA GLY A 281 -28.63 -8.70 15.95
C GLY A 281 -27.98 -9.77 15.05
N PRO A 282 -28.11 -11.07 15.40
CA PRO A 282 -27.39 -12.14 14.71
C PRO A 282 -27.79 -12.32 13.24
N LEU A 283 -26.79 -12.45 12.37
CA LEU A 283 -26.94 -12.70 10.93
C LEU A 283 -26.09 -13.90 10.49
N THR A 284 -26.69 -14.86 9.78
CA THR A 284 -25.98 -15.95 9.11
C THR A 284 -25.97 -15.69 7.61
N LEU A 285 -24.81 -15.36 7.04
CA LEU A 285 -24.69 -14.92 5.66
C LEU A 285 -23.69 -15.78 4.87
N ASP A 286 -24.05 -16.19 3.66
CA ASP A 286 -23.16 -16.90 2.74
C ASP A 286 -22.42 -15.90 1.84
N HIS A 287 -21.09 -15.85 2.02
CA HIS A 287 -20.20 -14.90 1.36
C HIS A 287 -19.73 -15.43 0.00
N THR A 288 -19.89 -14.62 -1.05
CA THR A 288 -19.38 -14.90 -2.39
C THR A 288 -18.44 -13.79 -2.88
N ASP A 289 -17.28 -14.19 -3.41
CA ASP A 289 -16.37 -13.33 -4.17
C ASP A 289 -16.71 -13.42 -5.67
N LEU A 290 -16.84 -12.28 -6.35
CA LEU A 290 -17.09 -12.16 -7.79
C LEU A 290 -16.03 -11.25 -8.43
N TRP A 291 -15.07 -11.83 -9.14
CA TRP A 291 -13.97 -11.09 -9.76
C TRP A 291 -14.42 -10.33 -11.00
N LEU A 292 -14.22 -9.00 -11.03
CA LEU A 292 -14.63 -8.15 -12.15
C LEU A 292 -13.58 -8.09 -13.28
N SER A 293 -12.44 -8.74 -13.11
CA SER A 293 -11.38 -8.89 -14.11
C SER A 293 -10.49 -10.09 -13.77
N PRO A 294 -9.95 -10.82 -14.77
CA PRO A 294 -9.25 -12.09 -14.54
C PRO A 294 -7.90 -11.95 -13.81
N ASN A 295 -7.23 -10.80 -13.95
CA ASN A 295 -5.87 -10.58 -13.44
C ASN A 295 -5.87 -9.48 -12.36
N SER A 296 -6.09 -9.86 -11.10
CA SER A 296 -5.92 -9.00 -9.91
C SER A 296 -6.70 -7.68 -9.87
N GLY A 297 -7.76 -7.53 -10.68
CA GLY A 297 -8.68 -6.40 -10.58
C GLY A 297 -9.56 -6.46 -9.32
N PRO A 298 -10.36 -5.41 -9.05
CA PRO A 298 -11.28 -5.42 -7.92
C PRO A 298 -12.30 -6.56 -8.06
N ARG A 299 -12.71 -7.10 -6.91
CA ARG A 299 -13.78 -8.10 -6.81
C ARG A 299 -14.95 -7.52 -6.03
N MET A 300 -16.15 -7.92 -6.41
CA MET A 300 -17.35 -7.66 -5.62
C MET A 300 -17.49 -8.77 -4.58
N VAL A 301 -17.67 -8.40 -3.31
CA VAL A 301 -17.96 -9.32 -2.21
C VAL A 301 -19.43 -9.14 -1.86
N THR A 302 -20.20 -10.23 -1.87
CA THR A 302 -21.63 -10.22 -1.57
C THR A 302 -21.97 -11.17 -0.43
N TYR A 303 -23.02 -10.85 0.33
CA TYR A 303 -23.47 -11.61 1.49
C TYR A 303 -24.97 -11.92 1.38
N ALA A 304 -25.29 -13.12 0.89
CA ALA A 304 -26.67 -13.57 0.80
C ALA A 304 -27.13 -14.15 2.16
N PRO A 305 -28.40 -13.96 2.59
CA PRO A 305 -28.91 -14.57 3.82
C PRO A 305 -29.01 -16.10 3.67
N ALA A 306 -28.43 -16.82 4.63
CA ALA A 306 -28.44 -18.30 4.67
C ALA A 306 -29.74 -18.90 5.24
N ASP A 307 -30.56 -18.06 5.88
CA ASP A 307 -31.84 -18.40 6.50
C ASP A 307 -32.82 -17.21 6.44
N GLU A 308 -34.10 -17.48 6.66
CA GLU A 308 -35.18 -16.46 6.53
C GLU A 308 -35.06 -15.35 7.57
N ALA A 309 -34.68 -15.70 8.81
CA ALA A 309 -34.48 -14.73 9.89
C ALA A 309 -33.36 -13.73 9.55
N SER A 310 -32.30 -14.18 8.88
CA SER A 310 -31.23 -13.33 8.36
C SER A 310 -31.71 -12.46 7.18
N ARG A 311 -32.64 -12.94 6.35
CA ARG A 311 -33.24 -12.13 5.27
C ARG A 311 -34.08 -10.99 5.85
N GLU A 312 -35.01 -11.29 6.74
CA GLU A 312 -35.82 -10.26 7.43
C GLU A 312 -34.94 -9.23 8.15
N ARG A 313 -33.84 -9.67 8.78
CA ARG A 313 -32.89 -8.77 9.45
C ARG A 313 -32.13 -7.88 8.47
N LEU A 314 -31.70 -8.40 7.32
CA LEU A 314 -31.09 -7.58 6.26
C LEU A 314 -32.09 -6.56 5.67
N GLU A 315 -33.35 -6.93 5.51
CA GLU A 315 -34.41 -5.98 5.09
C GLU A 315 -34.64 -4.88 6.12
N LYS A 316 -34.66 -5.23 7.42
CA LYS A 316 -34.73 -4.26 8.53
C LYS A 316 -33.50 -3.34 8.58
N LEU A 317 -32.30 -3.86 8.33
CA LEU A 317 -31.04 -3.10 8.28
C LEU A 317 -31.00 -2.16 7.06
N HIS A 318 -31.40 -2.65 5.89
CA HIS A 318 -31.54 -1.84 4.69
C HIS A 318 -32.54 -0.70 4.88
N ALA A 319 -33.68 -0.98 5.54
CA ALA A 319 -34.67 0.04 5.86
C ALA A 319 -34.17 1.09 6.87
N ILE A 320 -33.19 0.78 7.72
CA ILE A 320 -32.49 1.74 8.60
C ILE A 320 -31.59 2.65 7.75
N ALA A 321 -30.68 2.06 6.97
CA ALA A 321 -29.74 2.80 6.12
C ALA A 321 -30.45 3.70 5.09
N CYS A 322 -31.60 3.28 4.58
CA CYS A 322 -32.46 4.08 3.68
C CYS A 322 -33.20 5.24 4.36
N ARG A 323 -33.20 5.35 5.70
CA ARG A 323 -33.68 6.53 6.44
C ARG A 323 -32.54 7.49 6.74
N GLU A 324 -31.38 6.98 7.18
CA GLU A 324 -30.18 7.79 7.47
C GLU A 324 -29.69 8.50 6.20
N ALA A 325 -29.67 7.79 5.06
CA ALA A 325 -29.37 8.35 3.74
C ALA A 325 -30.45 9.32 3.18
N ARG A 326 -31.45 9.71 3.99
CA ARG A 326 -32.43 10.78 3.71
C ARG A 326 -32.42 11.90 4.76
N GLY A 327 -31.65 11.76 5.84
CA GLY A 327 -31.49 12.76 6.90
C GLY A 327 -30.20 13.58 6.79
N THR A 328 -29.42 13.34 5.72
CA THR A 328 -28.10 13.92 5.44
C THR A 328 -28.13 14.66 4.10
#